data_AF-B6SM87-F1
#
_entry.id   AF-B6SM87-F1
#
_cell.length_a   1.000
_cell.length_b   1.000
_cell.length_c   1.000
_cell.angle_alpha   90.00
_cell.angle_beta   90.00
_cell.angle_gamma   90.00
#
_symmetry.space_group_name_H-M   'P 1'
#
loop_
_entity.id
_entity.type
_entity.pdbx_description
1 polymer ?
#
loop_
_entity_poly.entity_id
_entity_poly.type
_entity_poly.pdbx_seq_one_letter_code
_entity_poly.pdbx_strand_id
1 'polypeptide(L)'
;MLSKGNILIGHSLHRDLCALKIDYSQVIDTTYIFKYANLPTTASPSLKSLCKAILEYSVREEGEPHNCLKDAEAAMNLVLAKLKNEFNDPIEIAASIVSAKKRCS
;
A
#
# COMPACT_ATOMS: atom_id res chain seq x y z
N MET A 1 -8.78 9.48 -19.92
CA MET A 1 -8.11 8.32 -20.56
C MET A 1 -6.66 8.32 -20.09
N LEU A 2 -6.14 7.17 -19.65
CA LEU A 2 -4.73 7.06 -19.25
C LEU A 2 -3.84 7.24 -20.49
N SER A 3 -2.99 8.26 -20.48
CA SER A 3 -2.07 8.52 -21.58
C SER A 3 -0.84 7.61 -21.49
N LYS A 4 -0.26 7.28 -22.65
CA LYS A 4 1.05 6.61 -22.70
C LYS A 4 2.09 7.48 -22.01
N GLY A 5 2.89 6.90 -21.12
CA GLY A 5 3.95 7.60 -20.39
C GLY A 5 3.59 8.00 -18.96
N ASN A 6 2.31 7.91 -18.56
CA ASN A 6 1.94 8.09 -17.16
C ASN A 6 2.25 6.80 -16.37
N ILE A 7 2.44 6.93 -15.06
CA ILE A 7 2.57 5.79 -14.16
C ILE A 7 1.45 5.88 -13.14
N LEU A 8 0.63 4.83 -13.05
CA LEU A 8 -0.44 4.75 -12.06
C LEU A 8 0.16 4.28 -10.72
N ILE A 9 -0.15 4.99 -9.65
CA ILE A 9 0.31 4.67 -8.30
C ILE A 9 -0.91 4.39 -7.41
N GLY A 10 -0.83 3.36 -6.58
CA GLY A 10 -1.93 2.99 -5.69
C GLY A 10 -1.61 1.79 -4.79
N HIS A 11 -2.65 1.24 -4.17
CA HIS A 11 -2.54 0.08 -3.27
C HIS A 11 -3.54 -0.99 -3.67
N SER A 12 -3.04 -2.17 -4.07
CA SER A 12 -3.83 -3.30 -4.57
C SER A 12 -4.60 -2.97 -5.86
N LEU A 13 -3.97 -2.19 -6.74
CA LEU A 13 -4.54 -1.67 -7.98
C LEU A 13 -5.06 -2.74 -8.93
N HIS A 14 -4.55 -3.97 -8.85
CA HIS A 14 -5.09 -5.09 -9.64
C HIS A 14 -6.60 -5.26 -9.46
N ARG A 15 -7.13 -5.01 -8.26
CA ARG A 15 -8.57 -5.10 -7.96
C ARG A 15 -9.33 -3.96 -8.63
N ASP A 16 -8.80 -2.75 -8.53
CA ASP A 16 -9.42 -1.54 -9.08
C ASP A 16 -9.43 -1.60 -10.61
N LEU A 17 -8.29 -1.94 -11.24
CA LEU A 17 -8.17 -2.07 -12.69
C LEU A 17 -9.09 -3.17 -13.24
N CYS A 18 -9.21 -4.30 -12.54
CA CYS A 18 -10.13 -5.36 -12.92
C CYS A 18 -11.60 -4.90 -12.84
N ALA A 19 -11.98 -4.20 -11.77
CA ALA A 19 -13.34 -3.67 -11.60
C ALA A 19 -13.68 -2.61 -12.65
N LEU A 20 -12.71 -1.76 -13.00
CA LEU A 20 -12.85 -0.72 -14.03
C LEU A 20 -12.71 -1.26 -15.46
N LYS A 21 -12.32 -2.53 -15.64
CA LYS A 21 -12.01 -3.15 -16.94
C LYS A 21 -10.96 -2.37 -17.74
N ILE A 22 -9.94 -1.88 -17.05
CA ILE A 22 -8.83 -1.13 -17.64
C ILE A 22 -7.60 -2.05 -17.67
N ASP A 23 -7.03 -2.24 -18.85
CA ASP A 23 -5.73 -2.88 -19.02
C ASP A 23 -4.65 -1.81 -19.13
N TYR A 24 -3.83 -1.68 -18.08
CA TYR A 24 -2.77 -0.70 -17.99
C TYR A 24 -1.57 -1.29 -17.26
N SER A 25 -0.39 -1.27 -17.90
CA SER A 25 0.80 -1.96 -17.41
C SER A 25 1.78 -1.07 -16.64
N GLN A 26 1.73 0.25 -16.86
CA GLN A 26 2.64 1.20 -16.20
C GLN A 26 2.13 1.51 -14.78
N VAL A 27 2.34 0.57 -13.86
CA VAL A 27 1.77 0.61 -12.50
C VAL A 27 2.85 0.43 -11.44
N ILE A 28 2.79 1.25 -10.38
CA ILE A 28 3.48 1.03 -9.12
C ILE A 28 2.43 0.75 -8.06
N ASP A 29 2.36 -0.51 -7.64
CA ASP A 29 1.45 -0.96 -6.58
C ASP A 29 2.22 -1.10 -5.26
N THR A 30 1.84 -0.28 -4.28
CA THR A 30 2.47 -0.25 -2.96
C THR A 30 2.38 -1.59 -2.21
N THR A 31 1.41 -2.45 -2.55
CA THR A 31 1.28 -3.80 -1.97
C THR A 31 2.47 -4.71 -2.34
N TYR A 32 3.11 -4.46 -3.49
CA TYR A 32 4.16 -5.31 -4.04
C TYR A 32 5.57 -4.76 -3.80
N ILE A 33 5.74 -3.43 -3.82
CA ILE A 33 7.05 -2.79 -3.62
C ILE A 33 7.47 -2.74 -2.14
N PHE A 34 6.53 -3.02 -1.23
CA PHE A 34 6.76 -3.13 0.19
C PHE A 34 6.48 -4.56 0.64
N LYS A 35 7.49 -5.18 1.25
CA LYS A 35 7.41 -6.55 1.77
C LYS A 35 7.81 -6.55 3.22
N TYR A 36 7.29 -7.49 3.98
CA TYR A 36 7.72 -7.70 5.36
C TYR A 36 9.01 -8.53 5.41
N ALA A 37 9.98 -8.11 6.22
CA ALA A 37 11.26 -8.83 6.37
C ALA A 37 11.08 -10.26 6.90
N ASN A 38 10.18 -10.44 7.86
CA ASN A 38 10.04 -11.67 8.67
C ASN A 38 8.74 -12.44 8.39
N LEU A 39 8.09 -12.20 7.24
CA LEU A 39 6.88 -12.94 6.87
C LEU A 39 7.01 -13.57 5.48
N PRO A 40 6.20 -14.60 5.18
CA PRO A 40 6.14 -15.16 3.85
C PRO A 40 5.85 -14.09 2.80
N THR A 41 6.34 -14.29 1.58
CA THR A 41 6.14 -13.36 0.44
C THR A 41 4.66 -13.19 0.05
N THR A 42 3.79 -14.09 0.51
CA THR A 42 2.33 -14.01 0.36
C THR A 42 1.67 -13.06 1.37
N ALA A 43 2.39 -12.64 2.41
CA ALA A 43 1.91 -11.68 3.39
C ALA A 43 2.09 -10.25 2.85
N SER A 44 0.99 -9.67 2.39
CA SER A 44 0.97 -8.29 1.92
C SER A 44 0.63 -7.30 3.04
N PRO A 45 1.37 -6.19 3.17
CA PRO A 45 1.03 -5.15 4.13
C PRO A 45 -0.26 -4.43 3.71
N SER A 46 -1.07 -4.01 4.70
CA SER A 46 -2.19 -3.11 4.43
C SER A 46 -1.70 -1.67 4.26
N LEU A 47 -2.42 -0.83 3.51
CA LEU A 47 -2.12 0.60 3.39
C LEU A 47 -1.99 1.27 4.76
N LYS A 48 -2.89 0.95 5.71
CA LYS A 48 -2.83 1.49 7.09
C LYS A 48 -1.53 1.11 7.79
N SER A 49 -1.10 -0.15 7.67
CA SER A 49 0.15 -0.63 8.24
C SER A 49 1.36 0.06 7.60
N LEU A 50 1.34 0.26 6.28
CA LEU A 50 2.41 0.96 5.56
C LEU A 50 2.54 2.41 6.01
N CYS A 51 1.44 3.16 6.04
CA CYS A 51 1.47 4.55 6.48
C CYS A 51 1.98 4.68 7.91
N LYS A 52 1.54 3.79 8.80
CA LYS A 52 2.00 3.80 10.19
C LYS A 52 3.50 3.50 10.32
N ALA A 53 4.02 2.56 9.52
CA ALA A 53 5.41 2.13 9.60
C ALA A 53 6.39 3.10 8.90
N ILE A 54 5.97 3.73 7.79
CA ILE A 54 6.88 4.51 6.92
C ILE A 54 6.62 6.01 7.02
N LEU A 55 5.37 6.42 7.13
CA LEU A 55 4.96 7.83 7.16
C LEU A 55 4.63 8.30 8.58
N GLU A 56 4.76 7.41 9.58
CA GLU A 56 4.50 7.67 11.01
C GLU A 56 3.10 8.23 11.32
N TYR A 57 2.12 8.01 10.42
CA TYR A 57 0.73 8.42 10.63
C TYR A 57 -0.25 7.33 10.20
N SER A 58 -1.45 7.37 10.77
CA SER A 58 -2.54 6.49 10.36
C SER A 58 -3.37 7.15 9.25
N VAL A 59 -3.52 6.48 8.11
CA VAL A 59 -4.38 6.98 7.01
C VAL A 59 -5.85 7.11 7.41
N ARG A 60 -6.27 6.33 8.42
CA ARG A 60 -7.65 6.27 8.94
C ARG A 60 -7.68 5.88 10.42
N GLU A 61 -8.65 6.40 11.15
CA GLU A 61 -8.98 5.92 12.49
C GLU A 61 -9.73 4.59 12.47
N GLU A 62 -9.85 3.95 13.63
CA GLU A 62 -10.65 2.73 13.75
C GLU A 62 -12.14 3.06 13.55
N GLY A 63 -12.80 2.35 12.63
CA GLY A 63 -14.19 2.58 12.27
C GLY A 63 -14.42 3.73 11.27
N GLU A 64 -13.40 4.51 10.89
CA GLU A 64 -13.55 5.53 9.85
C GLU A 64 -13.76 4.86 8.47
N PRO A 65 -14.77 5.30 7.69
CA PRO A 65 -14.99 4.76 6.35
C PRO A 65 -13.81 5.07 5.41
N HIS A 66 -13.70 4.28 4.35
CA HIS A 66 -12.69 4.50 3.32
C HIS A 66 -12.95 5.81 2.57
N ASN A 67 -11.88 6.56 2.31
CA ASN A 67 -11.90 7.75 1.48
C ASN A 67 -10.87 7.58 0.36
N CYS A 68 -11.35 7.45 -0.88
CA CYS A 68 -10.49 7.17 -2.03
C CYS A 68 -9.41 8.23 -2.26
N LEU A 69 -9.70 9.50 -1.97
CA LEU A 69 -8.73 10.59 -2.13
C LEU A 69 -7.59 10.46 -1.12
N LYS A 70 -7.93 10.27 0.17
CA LYS A 70 -6.92 10.05 1.22
C LYS A 70 -6.08 8.79 0.96
N ASP A 71 -6.72 7.71 0.52
CA ASP A 71 -6.05 6.44 0.24
C ASP A 71 -5.08 6.58 -0.96
N ALA A 72 -5.48 7.28 -2.01
CA ALA A 72 -4.63 7.55 -3.18
C ALA A 72 -3.45 8.46 -2.82
N GLU A 73 -3.70 9.52 -2.04
CA GLU A 73 -2.65 10.42 -1.55
C GLU A 73 -1.64 9.68 -0.67
N ALA A 74 -2.12 8.84 0.25
CA ALA A 74 -1.28 8.02 1.11
C ALA A 74 -0.39 7.05 0.30
N ALA A 75 -0.96 6.38 -0.72
CA ALA A 75 -0.19 5.51 -1.61
C ALA A 75 0.89 6.29 -2.39
N MET A 76 0.58 7.50 -2.86
CA MET A 76 1.56 8.39 -3.52
C MET A 76 2.69 8.77 -2.55
N ASN A 77 2.35 9.18 -1.33
CA ASN A 77 3.33 9.58 -0.31
C ASN A 77 4.27 8.42 0.07
N LEU A 78 3.76 7.18 0.12
CA LEU A 78 4.58 5.98 0.33
C LEU A 78 5.60 5.77 -0.79
N VAL A 79 5.20 5.92 -2.06
CA VAL A 79 6.14 5.81 -3.19
C VAL A 79 7.18 6.92 -3.15
N LEU A 80 6.76 8.17 -2.88
CA LEU A 80 7.69 9.30 -2.76
C LEU A 80 8.68 9.09 -1.60
N ALA A 81 8.24 8.56 -0.47
CA ALA A 81 9.12 8.23 0.65
C ALA A 81 10.16 7.17 0.25
N LYS A 82 9.74 6.12 -0.47
CA LYS A 82 10.66 5.08 -1.00
C LYS A 82 11.67 5.62 -2.01
N LEU A 83 11.30 6.63 -2.80
CA LEU A 83 12.20 7.26 -3.77
C LEU A 83 13.17 8.25 -3.12
N LYS A 84 12.73 8.95 -2.07
CA LYS A 84 13.53 9.98 -1.38
C LYS A 84 14.53 9.41 -0.38
N ASN A 85 14.15 8.33 0.31
CA ASN A 85 14.98 7.66 1.31
C ASN A 85 15.19 6.21 0.89
N GLU A 86 16.38 5.67 1.14
CA GLU A 86 16.93 4.36 0.74
C GLU A 86 16.15 3.14 1.30
N PHE A 87 14.81 3.14 1.30
CA PHE A 87 13.95 1.99 1.63
C PHE A 87 14.01 0.92 0.53
N ASN A 88 15.22 0.50 0.17
CA ASN A 88 15.50 -0.73 -0.56
C ASN A 88 15.22 -1.96 0.30
N ASP A 89 15.32 -1.79 1.63
CA ASP A 89 15.13 -2.88 2.58
C ASP A 89 13.65 -3.21 2.84
N PRO A 90 13.32 -4.49 3.14
CA PRO A 90 11.99 -4.88 3.53
C PRO A 90 11.52 -4.16 4.80
N ILE A 91 10.22 -3.94 4.94
CA ILE A 91 9.60 -3.38 6.13
C ILE A 91 9.79 -4.35 7.30
N GLU A 92 10.52 -3.91 8.32
CA GLU A 92 10.56 -4.60 9.58
C GLU A 92 9.21 -4.43 10.30
N ILE A 93 8.59 -5.55 10.67
CA ILE A 93 7.40 -5.50 11.50
C ILE A 93 7.86 -5.32 12.95
N ALA A 94 7.59 -4.15 13.52
CA ALA A 94 7.51 -4.06 14.98
C ALA A 94 6.45 -5.06 15.46
N ALA A 95 6.84 -5.98 16.35
CA ALA A 95 6.03 -7.12 16.81
C ALA A 95 4.58 -6.77 17.22
N SER A 96 4.32 -5.51 17.55
CA SER A 96 3.02 -4.94 17.91
C SER A 96 1.98 -4.85 16.79
N ILE A 97 2.34 -5.04 15.50
CA ILE A 97 1.38 -4.89 14.37
C ILE A 97 0.70 -6.23 13.99
N VAL A 98 1.23 -7.37 14.42
CA VAL A 98 0.75 -8.70 14.01
C VAL A 98 -0.58 -9.10 14.69
N SER A 99 -1.00 -8.42 15.75
CA SER A 99 -2.13 -8.90 16.58
C SER A 99 -3.55 -8.59 16.06
N ALA A 100 -3.73 -8.12 14.82
CA ALA A 100 -5.07 -7.79 14.30
C ALA A 100 -5.42 -8.55 13.00
N LYS A 101 -5.38 -9.89 13.05
CA LYS A 101 -6.16 -10.71 12.10
C LYS A 101 -6.64 -12.01 12.74
N LYS A 102 -7.48 -11.90 13.78
CA LYS A 102 -8.52 -12.92 13.99
C LYS A 102 -9.46 -12.83 12.79
N ARG A 103 -9.26 -13.71 11.80
CA ARG A 103 -10.29 -14.01 10.80
C ARG A 103 -11.47 -14.56 11.59
N CYS A 104 -12.61 -13.86 11.57
CA CYS A 104 -13.87 -14.53 11.87
C CYS A 104 -14.12 -15.56 10.77
N SER A 105 -14.48 -16.76 11.23
CA SER A 105 -14.83 -17.95 10.47
C SER A 105 -16.00 -17.73 9.52
#